data_AF-A0A932D3B4-F1
#
_entry.id   AF-A0A932D3B4-F1
#
_cell.length_a   1.000
_cell.length_b   1.000
_cell.length_c   1.000
_cell.angle_alpha   90.00
_cell.angle_beta   90.00
_cell.angle_gamma   90.00
#
_symmetry.space_group_name_H-M   'P 1'
#
loop_
_entity.id
_entity.type
_entity.pdbx_description
1 polymer ?
#
loop_
_entity_poly.entity_id
_entity_poly.type
_entity_poly.pdbx_seq_one_letter_code
_entity_poly.pdbx_strand_id
1 'polypeptide(L)'
;MRCFSSLFIVLGACATEIPPGEPTFDEGGSKLTLYQVQDDGEEAHPEVGETVRATNLVVTVIDRFDEDGSGKVGTVFAQEIGGGPYSGIQLYAPNVLPAGAYLLPGDVVEVEGTYAEFELGQINPEWADETGRTITQLTDGVVRKTGEWLAPEPTLIEDPADLFEDPAAESWEGVLVELEDVEATAAPDSRGSYPLTGGVEVDDDNYRIEGATSGLQFARIAGVISYIYSYKLLPRSALDVEIAGE
;
A
#
# COMPACT_ATOMS: atom_id res chain seq x y z
N MET A 1 22.82 46.93 63.15
CA MET A 1 21.98 48.02 62.62
C MET A 1 21.43 47.54 61.27
N ARG A 2 20.15 47.82 61.02
CA ARG A 2 19.25 47.17 60.05
C ARG A 2 19.72 47.23 58.59
N CYS A 3 19.46 46.18 57.80
CA CYS A 3 18.42 46.23 56.75
C CYS A 3 18.18 44.85 56.11
N PHE A 4 16.92 44.43 56.09
CA PHE A 4 16.37 43.37 55.26
C PHE A 4 16.24 43.89 53.81
N SER A 5 16.53 43.07 52.80
CA SER A 5 15.91 43.22 51.48
C SER A 5 15.89 41.91 50.69
N SER A 6 14.67 41.39 50.56
CA SER A 6 14.02 40.60 49.50
C SER A 6 14.82 39.71 48.53
N LEU A 7 14.49 38.42 48.68
CA LEU A 7 14.17 37.39 47.67
C LEU A 7 13.75 37.92 46.28
N PHE A 8 14.41 37.41 45.22
CA PHE A 8 13.78 36.99 43.96
C PHE A 8 14.70 35.96 43.27
N ILE A 9 14.29 34.69 43.30
CA ILE A 9 14.87 33.63 42.47
C ILE A 9 14.22 33.77 41.09
N VAL A 10 14.99 34.15 40.08
CA VAL A 10 14.59 33.99 38.68
C VAL A 10 15.00 32.58 38.27
N LEU A 11 14.03 31.66 38.21
CA LEU A 11 14.19 30.43 37.44
C LEU A 11 14.31 30.84 35.97
N GLY A 12 15.53 30.79 35.44
CA GLY A 12 15.74 30.80 33.99
C GLY A 12 15.21 29.49 33.43
N ALA A 13 14.07 29.55 32.73
CA ALA A 13 13.60 28.45 31.90
C ALA A 13 14.63 28.20 30.81
N CYS A 14 15.26 27.02 30.83
CA CYS A 14 15.83 26.46 29.62
C CYS A 14 14.66 26.27 28.65
N ALA A 15 14.63 27.06 27.58
CA ALA A 15 13.83 26.75 26.42
C ALA A 15 14.39 25.44 25.86
N THR A 16 13.74 24.34 26.20
CA THR A 16 13.81 23.12 25.41
C THR A 16 13.16 23.46 24.08
N GLU A 17 13.95 23.53 23.02
CA GLU A 17 13.43 23.44 21.67
C GLU A 17 12.52 22.20 21.63
N ILE A 18 11.25 22.41 21.32
CA ILE A 18 10.29 21.33 21.12
C ILE A 18 10.86 20.54 19.93
N PRO A 19 11.21 19.26 20.08
CA PRO A 19 11.58 18.44 18.92
C PRO A 19 10.43 18.52 17.89
N PRO A 20 10.70 18.41 16.58
CA PRO A 20 9.63 18.40 15.58
C PRO A 20 8.51 17.48 16.09
N GLY A 21 7.30 18.03 16.20
CA GLY A 21 6.20 17.37 16.88
C GLY A 21 6.05 15.96 16.32
N GLU A 22 5.99 14.97 17.22
CA GLU A 22 5.65 13.60 16.84
C GLU A 22 4.40 13.64 15.94
N PRO A 23 4.35 12.88 14.83
CA PRO A 23 3.14 12.84 14.01
C PRO A 23 1.96 12.45 14.91
N THR A 24 0.93 13.30 14.92
CA THR A 24 -0.29 13.07 15.70
C THR A 24 -1.40 12.64 14.75
N PHE A 25 -2.20 11.68 15.18
CA PHE A 25 -3.45 11.33 14.52
C PHE A 25 -4.46 12.47 14.77
N ASP A 26 -4.89 13.18 13.74
CA ASP A 26 -5.82 14.31 13.82
C ASP A 26 -7.22 13.86 13.37
N GLU A 27 -8.21 13.92 14.27
CA GLU A 27 -9.57 13.45 13.95
C GLU A 27 -10.35 14.40 12.99
N GLY A 28 -9.65 15.27 12.26
CA GLY A 28 -10.21 16.26 11.34
C GLY A 28 -10.59 15.74 9.93
N GLY A 29 -10.06 14.59 9.51
CA GLY A 29 -10.33 14.01 8.18
C GLY A 29 -11.73 13.37 8.04
N SER A 30 -12.24 13.32 6.80
CA SER A 30 -13.50 12.64 6.48
C SER A 30 -13.37 11.14 6.75
N LYS A 31 -14.25 10.59 7.59
CA LYS A 31 -14.24 9.15 7.88
C LYS A 31 -14.92 8.37 6.75
N LEU A 32 -14.16 7.60 6.00
CA LEU A 32 -14.61 6.83 4.84
C LEU A 32 -14.18 5.35 4.94
N THR A 33 -14.93 4.48 4.26
CA THR A 33 -14.48 3.12 3.90
C THR A 33 -13.49 3.19 2.73
N LEU A 34 -12.63 2.18 2.54
CA LEU A 34 -11.77 2.15 1.34
C LEU A 34 -12.61 2.02 0.07
N TYR A 35 -13.74 1.31 0.11
CA TYR A 35 -14.68 1.25 -1.00
C TYR A 35 -15.07 2.66 -1.49
N GLN A 36 -15.43 3.54 -0.56
CA GLN A 36 -15.75 4.94 -0.86
C GLN A 36 -14.56 5.76 -1.35
N VAL A 37 -13.33 5.43 -0.91
CA VAL A 37 -12.13 6.11 -1.39
C VAL A 37 -11.76 5.66 -2.81
N GLN A 38 -11.96 4.38 -3.13
CA GLN A 38 -11.49 3.77 -4.37
C GLN A 38 -12.52 3.80 -5.52
N ASP A 39 -13.82 3.69 -5.23
CA ASP A 39 -14.87 3.72 -6.26
C ASP A 39 -15.25 5.17 -6.60
N ASP A 40 -14.82 5.65 -7.77
CA ASP A 40 -15.10 7.02 -8.27
C ASP A 40 -16.60 7.29 -8.49
N GLY A 41 -17.42 6.24 -8.49
CA GLY A 41 -18.87 6.31 -8.57
C GLY A 41 -19.56 6.64 -7.24
N GLU A 42 -18.86 6.57 -6.11
CA GLU A 42 -19.43 6.81 -4.79
C GLU A 42 -19.67 8.30 -4.52
N GLU A 43 -20.84 8.65 -3.98
CA GLU A 43 -21.18 10.06 -3.64
C GLU A 43 -20.20 10.66 -2.62
N ALA A 44 -19.61 9.81 -1.78
CA ALA A 44 -18.65 10.19 -0.75
C ALA A 44 -17.18 10.09 -1.21
N HIS A 45 -16.92 9.83 -2.50
CA HIS A 45 -15.58 9.76 -3.04
C HIS A 45 -14.82 11.08 -2.82
N PRO A 46 -13.61 11.06 -2.23
CA PRO A 46 -12.87 12.26 -1.88
C PRO A 46 -12.34 12.99 -3.12
N GLU A 47 -12.22 14.32 -3.05
CA GLU A 47 -11.45 15.05 -4.06
C GLU A 47 -9.95 14.87 -3.80
N VAL A 48 -9.13 14.84 -4.87
CA VAL A 48 -7.66 14.79 -4.75
C VAL A 48 -7.16 15.91 -3.84
N GLY A 49 -6.36 15.54 -2.83
CA GLY A 49 -5.84 16.46 -1.80
C GLY A 49 -6.68 16.51 -0.52
N GLU A 50 -7.86 15.88 -0.47
CA GLU A 50 -8.64 15.77 0.75
C GLU A 50 -8.01 14.78 1.74
N THR A 51 -8.12 15.10 3.04
CA THR A 51 -7.69 14.20 4.12
C THR A 51 -8.80 13.21 4.43
N VAL A 52 -8.49 11.92 4.30
CA VAL A 52 -9.40 10.82 4.61
C VAL A 52 -8.93 10.06 5.83
N ARG A 53 -9.88 9.47 6.54
CA ARG A 53 -9.65 8.59 7.67
C ARG A 53 -10.38 7.26 7.45
N ALA A 54 -9.63 6.16 7.43
CA ALA A 54 -10.17 4.82 7.31
C ALA A 54 -9.83 3.98 8.55
N THR A 55 -10.81 3.21 9.05
CA THR A 55 -10.69 2.42 10.29
C THR A 55 -10.97 0.95 10.03
N ASN A 56 -10.39 0.07 10.84
CA ASN A 56 -10.57 -1.39 10.74
C ASN A 56 -10.02 -1.96 9.42
N LEU A 57 -8.90 -1.41 8.96
CA LEU A 57 -8.15 -1.97 7.84
C LEU A 57 -7.18 -3.02 8.36
N VAL A 58 -6.91 -4.03 7.56
CA VAL A 58 -5.89 -5.04 7.82
C VAL A 58 -4.73 -4.82 6.88
N VAL A 59 -3.52 -4.75 7.43
CA VAL A 59 -2.29 -4.70 6.65
C VAL A 59 -2.14 -6.01 5.87
N THR A 60 -1.95 -5.92 4.56
CA THR A 60 -1.78 -7.07 3.66
C THR A 60 -0.33 -7.27 3.28
N VAL A 61 0.36 -6.18 2.99
CA VAL A 61 1.75 -6.16 2.53
C VAL A 61 2.49 -5.02 3.18
N ILE A 62 3.75 -5.26 3.49
CA ILE A 62 4.73 -4.24 3.82
C ILE A 62 5.90 -4.52 2.92
N ASP A 63 6.13 -3.62 1.97
CA ASP A 63 7.29 -3.69 1.12
C ASP A 63 8.55 -3.55 2.01
N ARG A 64 9.35 -4.60 1.98
CA ARG A 64 10.66 -4.71 2.64
C ARG A 64 11.71 -5.27 1.68
N PHE A 65 11.34 -5.45 0.42
CA PHE A 65 12.18 -6.10 -0.55
C PHE A 65 12.84 -5.01 -1.38
N ASP A 66 14.17 -4.94 -1.31
CA ASP A 66 14.96 -3.95 -2.04
C ASP A 66 15.40 -4.59 -3.36
N GLU A 67 14.51 -4.55 -4.34
CA GLU A 67 14.61 -5.23 -5.64
C GLU A 67 15.77 -4.70 -6.49
N ASP A 68 16.06 -3.40 -6.37
CA ASP A 68 17.09 -2.67 -7.13
C ASP A 68 18.34 -2.29 -6.30
N GLY A 69 18.32 -2.51 -4.98
CA GLY A 69 19.41 -2.18 -4.07
C GLY A 69 19.51 -0.68 -3.73
N SER A 70 18.49 0.11 -4.06
CA SER A 70 18.42 1.55 -3.77
C SER A 70 17.93 1.86 -2.36
N GLY A 71 17.38 0.87 -1.66
CA GLY A 71 16.78 1.00 -0.33
C GLY A 71 15.39 1.61 -0.35
N LYS A 72 14.72 1.66 -1.51
CA LYS A 72 13.32 2.07 -1.64
C LYS A 72 12.45 0.91 -1.16
N VAL A 73 12.01 1.03 0.08
CA VAL A 73 11.07 0.09 0.71
C VAL A 73 10.08 0.88 1.53
N GLY A 74 9.02 0.23 1.99
CA GLY A 74 8.13 0.77 3.02
C GLY A 74 6.78 1.25 2.51
N THR A 75 6.45 1.01 1.24
CA THR A 75 5.05 1.03 0.80
C THR A 75 4.26 0.00 1.61
N VAL A 76 3.10 0.38 2.11
CA VAL A 76 2.22 -0.51 2.86
C VAL A 76 0.92 -0.66 2.09
N PHE A 77 0.44 -1.88 1.95
CA PHE A 77 -0.90 -2.14 1.45
C PHE A 77 -1.79 -2.54 2.61
N ALA A 78 -3.01 -2.00 2.61
CA ALA A 78 -4.03 -2.34 3.58
C ALA A 78 -5.37 -2.54 2.87
N GLN A 79 -6.19 -3.43 3.40
CA GLN A 79 -7.53 -3.67 2.88
C GLN A 79 -8.56 -3.77 3.99
N GLU A 80 -9.84 -3.57 3.65
CA GLU A 80 -10.92 -3.83 4.59
C GLU A 80 -11.00 -5.31 4.95
N ILE A 81 -11.41 -5.63 6.19
CA ILE A 81 -11.50 -7.02 6.68
C ILE A 81 -12.34 -7.93 5.77
N GLY A 82 -13.35 -7.37 5.09
CA GLY A 82 -14.22 -8.10 4.17
C GLY A 82 -13.59 -8.43 2.81
N GLY A 83 -12.51 -7.74 2.43
CA GLY A 83 -11.92 -7.84 1.09
C GLY A 83 -12.90 -7.46 -0.03
N GLY A 84 -12.58 -7.91 -1.24
CA GLY A 84 -13.38 -7.69 -2.44
C GLY A 84 -13.04 -6.41 -3.22
N PRO A 85 -13.80 -6.11 -4.29
CA PRO A 85 -13.57 -4.94 -5.12
C PRO A 85 -13.55 -3.64 -4.32
N TYR A 86 -12.63 -2.74 -4.67
CA TYR A 86 -12.40 -1.41 -4.09
C TYR A 86 -12.05 -1.41 -2.59
N SER A 87 -11.71 -2.58 -2.03
CA SER A 87 -11.48 -2.72 -0.58
C SER A 87 -10.03 -2.51 -0.16
N GLY A 88 -9.11 -2.37 -1.10
CA GLY A 88 -7.67 -2.27 -0.85
C GLY A 88 -7.13 -0.89 -1.19
N ILE A 89 -5.99 -0.49 -0.64
CA ILE A 89 -5.32 0.76 -1.01
C ILE A 89 -3.82 0.69 -0.74
N GLN A 90 -3.06 1.44 -1.53
CA GLN A 90 -1.65 1.74 -1.26
C GLN A 90 -1.52 2.89 -0.26
N LEU A 91 -0.70 2.70 0.76
CA LEU A 91 -0.24 3.73 1.69
C LEU A 91 1.21 4.07 1.31
N TYR A 92 1.41 5.26 0.76
CA TYR A 92 2.72 5.71 0.30
C TYR A 92 3.52 6.32 1.45
N ALA A 93 4.66 5.71 1.75
CA ALA A 93 5.61 6.15 2.79
C ALA A 93 4.95 6.57 4.13
N PRO A 94 4.07 5.75 4.73
CA PRO A 94 3.33 6.15 5.92
C PRO A 94 4.23 6.26 7.17
N ASN A 95 3.86 7.15 8.08
CA ASN A 95 4.39 7.20 9.44
C ASN A 95 3.59 6.25 10.34
N VAL A 96 4.27 5.32 11.02
CA VAL A 96 3.64 4.35 11.92
C VAL A 96 3.71 4.82 13.37
N LEU A 97 2.57 4.79 14.06
CA LEU A 97 2.44 5.14 15.48
C LEU A 97 2.28 3.93 16.41
N PRO A 98 2.89 3.96 17.61
CA PRO A 98 3.86 4.97 18.07
C PRO A 98 5.16 4.91 17.27
N ALA A 99 5.93 6.00 17.23
CA ALA A 99 7.19 6.04 16.51
C ALA A 99 8.11 4.86 16.88
N GLY A 100 8.66 4.19 15.87
CA GLY A 100 9.46 2.96 16.04
C GLY A 100 8.64 1.67 16.16
N ALA A 101 7.31 1.73 16.09
CA ALA A 101 6.49 0.55 15.88
C ALA A 101 6.66 0.01 14.45
N TYR A 102 6.51 -1.31 14.33
CA TYR A 102 6.50 -2.00 13.04
C TYR A 102 5.11 -2.57 12.81
N LEU A 103 4.65 -2.49 11.56
CA LEU A 103 3.48 -3.22 11.12
C LEU A 103 3.88 -4.65 10.73
N LEU A 104 2.92 -5.54 10.72
CA LEU A 104 2.98 -6.88 10.13
C LEU A 104 1.69 -7.14 9.33
N PRO A 105 1.74 -7.98 8.28
CA PRO A 105 0.52 -8.52 7.69
C PRO A 105 -0.40 -9.13 8.76
N GLY A 106 -1.69 -8.78 8.72
CA GLY A 106 -2.67 -9.14 9.75
C GLY A 106 -2.87 -8.09 10.85
N ASP A 107 -2.02 -7.06 10.95
CA ASP A 107 -2.26 -5.96 11.88
C ASP A 107 -3.51 -5.18 11.49
N VAL A 108 -4.37 -4.91 12.47
CA VAL A 108 -5.52 -4.02 12.29
C VAL A 108 -5.08 -2.60 12.55
N VAL A 109 -5.33 -1.73 11.59
CA VAL A 109 -4.88 -0.35 11.62
C VAL A 109 -6.03 0.62 11.40
N GLU A 110 -5.76 1.83 11.84
CA GLU A 110 -6.46 3.02 11.45
C GLU A 110 -5.49 3.94 10.72
N VAL A 111 -5.95 4.50 9.61
CA VAL A 111 -5.14 5.32 8.72
C VAL A 111 -5.81 6.66 8.57
N GLU A 112 -5.01 7.71 8.65
CA GLU A 112 -5.34 9.05 8.16
C GLU A 112 -4.32 9.40 7.10
N GLY A 113 -4.74 9.97 5.98
CA GLY A 113 -3.83 10.36 4.91
C GLY A 113 -4.51 11.24 3.88
N THR A 114 -3.72 11.83 2.99
CA THR A 114 -4.23 12.64 1.88
C THR A 114 -4.50 11.73 0.69
N TYR A 115 -5.75 11.74 0.21
CA TYR A 115 -6.12 11.04 -1.01
C TYR A 115 -5.41 11.66 -2.23
N ALA A 116 -4.78 10.81 -3.04
CA ALA A 116 -4.01 11.23 -4.19
C ALA A 116 -4.17 10.25 -5.36
N GLU A 117 -4.33 10.83 -6.55
CA GLU A 117 -4.18 10.17 -7.84
C GLU A 117 -2.80 10.49 -8.40
N PHE A 118 -1.87 9.55 -8.25
CA PHE A 118 -0.47 9.81 -8.57
C PHE A 118 -0.13 9.49 -10.02
N GLU A 119 0.23 10.53 -10.76
CA GLU A 119 0.73 10.42 -12.12
C GLU A 119 2.24 10.19 -12.12
N LEU A 120 2.72 9.11 -12.76
CA LEU A 120 4.15 8.81 -12.90
C LEU A 120 4.95 9.98 -13.54
N GLY A 121 4.29 10.77 -14.38
CA GLY A 121 4.84 11.98 -15.01
C GLY A 121 5.28 13.06 -14.01
N GLN A 122 4.77 13.05 -12.78
CA GLN A 122 5.17 13.96 -11.70
C GLN A 122 6.61 13.74 -11.24
N ILE A 123 7.13 12.50 -11.34
CA ILE A 123 8.54 12.19 -11.05
C ILE A 123 9.42 12.62 -12.22
N ASN A 124 9.03 12.21 -13.43
CA ASN A 124 9.73 12.53 -14.66
C ASN A 124 8.70 12.59 -15.80
N PRO A 125 8.59 13.71 -16.55
CA PRO A 125 7.66 13.80 -17.67
C PRO A 125 7.88 12.73 -18.75
N GLU A 126 9.07 12.15 -18.87
CA GLU A 126 9.36 11.04 -19.79
C GLU A 126 8.78 9.69 -19.31
N TRP A 127 8.32 9.63 -18.06
CA TRP A 127 7.67 8.49 -17.43
C TRP A 127 6.16 8.66 -17.36
N ALA A 128 5.62 9.70 -17.99
CA ALA A 128 4.19 9.91 -18.05
C ALA A 128 3.50 8.72 -18.71
N ASP A 129 2.45 8.22 -18.07
CA ASP A 129 1.59 7.21 -18.66
C ASP A 129 0.69 7.85 -19.71
N GLU A 130 0.82 7.42 -20.96
CA GLU A 130 0.02 7.97 -22.08
C GLU A 130 -1.47 7.59 -21.99
N THR A 131 -1.82 6.58 -21.18
CA THR A 131 -3.22 6.21 -20.93
C THR A 131 -3.93 7.23 -20.05
N GLY A 132 -3.19 8.04 -19.29
CA GLY A 132 -3.71 8.96 -18.29
C GLY A 132 -4.10 8.28 -16.98
N ARG A 133 -3.78 7.00 -16.81
CA ARG A 133 -3.96 6.27 -15.55
C ARG A 133 -3.05 6.81 -14.45
N THR A 134 -3.53 6.68 -13.23
CA THR A 134 -2.90 7.10 -11.99
C THR A 134 -2.81 5.93 -11.02
N ILE A 135 -1.99 6.09 -9.99
CA ILE A 135 -1.94 5.17 -8.85
C ILE A 135 -2.81 5.75 -7.75
N THR A 136 -3.81 5.00 -7.31
CA THR A 136 -4.69 5.44 -6.22
C THR A 136 -4.02 5.16 -4.88
N GLN A 137 -3.78 6.21 -4.09
CA GLN A 137 -3.04 6.05 -2.84
C GLN A 137 -3.41 7.07 -1.76
N LEU A 138 -3.08 6.72 -0.52
CA LEU A 138 -3.01 7.68 0.59
C LEU A 138 -1.56 8.07 0.84
N THR A 139 -1.26 9.35 0.64
CA THR A 139 0.06 9.94 0.93
C THR A 139 0.06 10.66 2.28
N ASP A 140 1.25 10.98 2.78
CA ASP A 140 1.47 11.67 4.06
C ASP A 140 0.75 10.97 5.23
N GLY A 141 0.56 9.66 5.10
CA GLY A 141 -0.31 8.89 5.97
C GLY A 141 0.25 8.71 7.37
N VAL A 142 -0.62 8.76 8.37
CA VAL A 142 -0.35 8.33 9.74
C VAL A 142 -1.12 7.05 10.00
N VAL A 143 -0.40 5.98 10.32
CA VAL A 143 -0.96 4.65 10.56
C VAL A 143 -0.85 4.31 12.03
N ARG A 144 -1.97 4.03 12.68
CA ARG A 144 -2.03 3.62 14.08
C ARG A 144 -2.48 2.16 14.15
N LYS A 145 -1.64 1.29 14.70
CA LYS A 145 -2.06 -0.09 15.04
C LYS A 145 -3.12 -0.05 16.14
N THR A 146 -4.25 -0.68 15.88
CA THR A 146 -5.40 -0.74 16.80
C THR A 146 -5.68 -2.15 17.30
N GLY A 147 -5.14 -3.17 16.63
CA GLY A 147 -5.26 -4.57 17.02
C GLY A 147 -4.54 -5.51 16.07
N GLU A 148 -4.93 -6.78 16.14
CA GLU A 148 -4.45 -7.87 15.28
C GLU A 148 -5.66 -8.66 14.80
N TRP A 149 -5.60 -9.16 13.58
CA TRP A 149 -6.59 -10.03 12.95
C TRP A 149 -5.88 -11.16 12.20
N LEU A 150 -6.64 -12.07 11.62
CA LEU A 150 -6.08 -12.94 10.60
C LEU A 150 -5.71 -12.07 9.39
N ALA A 151 -4.54 -12.30 8.80
CA ALA A 151 -4.27 -11.76 7.47
C ALA A 151 -5.43 -12.18 6.55
N PRO A 152 -6.01 -11.28 5.74
CA PRO A 152 -7.14 -11.66 4.93
C PRO A 152 -6.70 -12.73 3.93
N GLU A 153 -7.57 -13.70 3.67
CA GLU A 153 -7.35 -14.65 2.59
C GLU A 153 -7.44 -13.89 1.25
N PRO A 154 -6.62 -14.24 0.26
CA PRO A 154 -6.74 -13.68 -1.08
C PRO A 154 -8.14 -13.90 -1.68
N THR A 155 -8.62 -12.93 -2.44
CA THR A 155 -9.85 -13.10 -3.24
C THR A 155 -9.51 -13.82 -4.54
N LEU A 156 -10.11 -14.98 -4.77
CA LEU A 156 -9.96 -15.70 -6.04
C LEU A 156 -10.54 -14.88 -7.20
N ILE A 157 -9.75 -14.69 -8.25
CA ILE A 157 -10.19 -14.11 -9.51
C ILE A 157 -10.41 -15.25 -10.51
N GLU A 158 -11.66 -15.40 -10.95
CA GLU A 158 -12.09 -16.50 -11.81
C GLU A 158 -11.54 -16.39 -13.25
N ASP A 159 -11.43 -15.16 -13.77
CA ASP A 159 -10.81 -14.89 -15.07
C ASP A 159 -9.63 -13.94 -14.89
N PRO A 160 -8.37 -14.38 -15.06
CA PRO A 160 -7.21 -13.52 -14.92
C PRO A 160 -7.22 -12.29 -15.85
N ALA A 161 -8.02 -12.30 -16.92
CA ALA A 161 -8.22 -11.13 -17.78
C ALA A 161 -8.93 -9.97 -17.06
N ASP A 162 -9.66 -10.23 -15.96
CA ASP A 162 -10.28 -9.19 -15.12
C ASP A 162 -9.24 -8.32 -14.40
N LEU A 163 -7.97 -8.73 -14.38
CA LEU A 163 -6.85 -7.96 -13.83
C LEU A 163 -5.98 -7.29 -14.90
N PHE A 164 -6.36 -7.38 -16.19
CA PHE A 164 -5.51 -6.88 -17.27
C PHE A 164 -5.71 -5.40 -17.57
N GLU A 165 -6.97 -4.93 -17.61
CA GLU A 165 -7.30 -3.57 -18.03
C GLU A 165 -8.57 -3.02 -17.37
N ASP A 166 -8.72 -1.71 -17.48
CA ASP A 166 -9.89 -0.98 -16.99
C ASP A 166 -11.18 -1.33 -17.76
N PRO A 167 -12.35 -1.22 -17.11
CA PRO A 167 -12.53 -0.81 -15.70
C PRO A 167 -12.43 -1.99 -14.72
N ALA A 168 -12.29 -3.22 -15.20
CA ALA A 168 -12.36 -4.41 -14.33
C ALA A 168 -11.19 -4.45 -13.34
N ALA A 169 -9.97 -4.25 -13.84
CA ALA A 169 -8.75 -4.38 -13.06
C ALA A 169 -8.63 -3.29 -11.98
N GLU A 170 -9.18 -2.10 -12.24
CA GLU A 170 -9.12 -0.99 -11.30
C GLU A 170 -9.76 -1.32 -9.97
N SER A 171 -10.88 -2.04 -10.01
CA SER A 171 -11.58 -2.45 -8.80
C SER A 171 -10.74 -3.38 -7.90
N TRP A 172 -9.62 -3.89 -8.39
CA TRP A 172 -8.71 -4.73 -7.63
C TRP A 172 -7.45 -4.00 -7.17
N GLU A 173 -7.22 -2.74 -7.55
CA GLU A 173 -6.04 -1.98 -7.11
C GLU A 173 -5.95 -1.95 -5.56
N GLY A 174 -4.79 -2.35 -5.04
CA GLY A 174 -4.51 -2.47 -3.62
C GLY A 174 -5.14 -3.69 -2.92
N VAL A 175 -5.93 -4.52 -3.62
CA VAL A 175 -6.61 -5.70 -3.06
C VAL A 175 -5.71 -6.93 -3.14
N LEU A 176 -5.74 -7.76 -2.11
CA LEU A 176 -5.08 -9.07 -2.11
C LEU A 176 -5.92 -10.08 -2.90
N VAL A 177 -5.39 -10.57 -4.00
CA VAL A 177 -6.07 -11.49 -4.90
C VAL A 177 -5.27 -12.76 -5.15
N GLU A 178 -5.93 -13.76 -5.72
CA GLU A 178 -5.35 -15.05 -6.10
C GLU A 178 -5.82 -15.47 -7.49
N LEU A 179 -4.90 -16.11 -8.22
CA LEU A 179 -5.12 -16.75 -9.50
C LEU A 179 -4.77 -18.22 -9.39
N GLU A 180 -5.57 -19.06 -10.04
CA GLU A 180 -5.33 -20.50 -10.16
C GLU A 180 -5.06 -20.87 -11.63
N ASP A 181 -4.29 -21.93 -11.83
CA ASP A 181 -4.05 -22.52 -13.16
C ASP A 181 -3.55 -21.54 -14.23
N VAL A 182 -2.64 -20.63 -13.85
CA VAL A 182 -2.01 -19.64 -14.75
C VAL A 182 -0.59 -20.02 -15.13
N GLU A 183 -0.12 -19.53 -16.28
CA GLU A 183 1.22 -19.82 -16.80
C GLU A 183 1.99 -18.52 -17.09
N ALA A 184 3.27 -18.48 -16.72
CA ALA A 184 4.17 -17.42 -17.17
C ALA A 184 4.40 -17.54 -18.68
N THR A 185 4.06 -16.49 -19.43
CA THR A 185 4.19 -16.50 -20.90
C THR A 185 5.56 -16.02 -21.38
N ALA A 186 6.33 -15.35 -20.52
CA ALA A 186 7.71 -14.94 -20.76
C ALA A 186 8.57 -15.10 -19.50
N ALA A 187 9.89 -14.94 -19.66
CA ALA A 187 10.80 -14.79 -18.52
C ALA A 187 10.77 -13.35 -17.99
N PRO A 188 11.16 -13.12 -16.72
CA PRO A 188 11.32 -11.77 -16.15
C PRO A 188 12.14 -10.86 -17.07
N ASP A 189 11.68 -9.63 -17.24
CA ASP A 189 12.40 -8.60 -17.97
C ASP A 189 13.54 -7.99 -17.11
N SER A 190 14.12 -6.87 -17.55
CA SER A 190 15.20 -6.22 -16.80
C SER A 190 14.77 -5.59 -15.47
N ARG A 191 13.47 -5.47 -15.23
CA ARG A 191 12.84 -4.93 -14.02
C ARG A 191 12.25 -6.04 -13.13
N GLY A 192 12.32 -7.31 -13.56
CA GLY A 192 11.79 -8.42 -12.79
C GLY A 192 10.34 -8.78 -13.14
N SER A 193 9.67 -8.00 -13.99
CA SER A 193 8.27 -8.22 -14.35
C SER A 193 8.11 -9.28 -15.44
N TYR A 194 7.02 -10.05 -15.41
CA TYR A 194 6.67 -10.98 -16.49
C TYR A 194 5.16 -11.23 -16.59
N PRO A 195 4.62 -11.40 -17.82
CA PRO A 195 3.20 -11.65 -18.06
C PRO A 195 2.78 -13.08 -17.74
N LEU A 196 1.58 -13.22 -17.16
CA LEU A 196 0.85 -14.47 -17.03
C LEU A 196 -0.17 -14.64 -18.16
N THR A 197 -0.69 -15.86 -18.32
CA THR A 197 -1.92 -16.11 -19.09
C THR A 197 -3.05 -15.24 -18.56
N GLY A 198 -3.77 -14.55 -19.46
CA GLY A 198 -4.79 -13.56 -19.12
C GLY A 198 -4.30 -12.12 -19.12
N GLY A 199 -2.99 -11.89 -19.12
CA GLY A 199 -2.38 -10.60 -19.44
C GLY A 199 -1.85 -9.81 -18.24
N VAL A 200 -2.34 -10.07 -17.02
CA VAL A 200 -1.75 -9.49 -15.80
C VAL A 200 -0.27 -9.88 -15.68
N GLU A 201 0.55 -8.96 -15.20
CA GLU A 201 1.98 -9.20 -15.00
C GLU A 201 2.28 -9.48 -13.53
N VAL A 202 3.23 -10.36 -13.25
CA VAL A 202 3.84 -10.46 -11.92
C VAL A 202 5.00 -9.48 -11.87
N ASP A 203 5.18 -8.83 -10.73
CA ASP A 203 6.35 -8.00 -10.44
C ASP A 203 7.04 -8.45 -9.15
N ASP A 204 8.33 -8.13 -9.01
CA ASP A 204 9.16 -8.59 -7.90
C ASP A 204 9.35 -7.57 -6.78
N ASP A 205 8.70 -6.40 -6.86
CA ASP A 205 8.70 -5.33 -5.84
C ASP A 205 8.54 -5.85 -4.40
N ASN A 206 7.67 -6.84 -4.17
CA ASN A 206 7.45 -7.40 -2.82
C ASN A 206 8.13 -8.75 -2.59
N TYR A 207 8.29 -9.55 -3.65
CA TYR A 207 8.86 -10.89 -3.57
C TYR A 207 9.26 -11.41 -4.97
N ARG A 208 10.54 -11.76 -5.13
CA ARG A 208 11.03 -12.40 -6.34
C ARG A 208 10.76 -13.91 -6.36
N ILE A 209 10.10 -14.37 -7.43
CA ILE A 209 9.91 -15.80 -7.73
C ILE A 209 11.14 -16.33 -8.49
N GLU A 210 11.98 -17.06 -7.77
CA GLU A 210 13.18 -17.68 -8.35
C GLU A 210 12.82 -18.74 -9.41
N GLY A 211 13.49 -18.68 -10.56
CA GLY A 211 13.28 -19.63 -11.64
C GLY A 211 12.07 -19.35 -12.55
N ALA A 212 11.40 -18.20 -12.40
CA ALA A 212 10.37 -17.75 -13.32
C ALA A 212 10.87 -17.72 -14.77
N THR A 213 10.15 -18.38 -15.66
CA THR A 213 10.45 -18.48 -17.10
C THR A 213 9.17 -18.79 -17.86
N SER A 214 9.16 -18.52 -19.17
CA SER A 214 8.08 -18.94 -20.07
C SER A 214 7.80 -20.45 -19.91
N GLY A 215 6.53 -20.80 -19.73
CA GLY A 215 6.07 -22.17 -19.51
C GLY A 215 6.03 -22.61 -18.04
N LEU A 216 6.46 -21.78 -17.08
CA LEU A 216 6.26 -22.07 -15.66
C LEU A 216 4.77 -21.98 -15.32
N GLN A 217 4.22 -23.08 -14.81
CA GLN A 217 2.82 -23.19 -14.45
C GLN A 217 2.65 -23.01 -12.95
N PHE A 218 1.69 -22.17 -12.56
CA PHE A 218 1.29 -21.96 -11.18
C PHE A 218 -0.03 -22.70 -10.96
N ALA A 219 -0.05 -23.61 -9.99
CA ALA A 219 -1.33 -24.12 -9.48
C ALA A 219 -2.08 -22.99 -8.78
N ARG A 220 -1.34 -22.15 -8.05
CA ARG A 220 -1.84 -20.98 -7.34
C ARG A 220 -0.78 -19.88 -7.30
N ILE A 221 -1.17 -18.64 -7.54
CA ILE A 221 -0.36 -17.46 -7.26
C ILE A 221 -1.22 -16.35 -6.68
N ALA A 222 -0.79 -15.79 -5.55
CA ALA A 222 -1.47 -14.69 -4.88
C ALA A 222 -0.56 -13.46 -4.74
N GLY A 223 -1.19 -12.30 -4.52
CA GLY A 223 -0.47 -11.04 -4.40
C GLY A 223 -1.41 -9.86 -4.31
N VAL A 224 -0.88 -8.69 -3.94
CA VAL A 224 -1.64 -7.45 -4.02
C VAL A 224 -1.58 -6.92 -5.45
N ILE A 225 -2.67 -6.36 -5.96
CA ILE A 225 -2.65 -5.66 -7.25
C ILE A 225 -2.14 -4.24 -7.07
N SER A 226 -1.23 -3.82 -7.94
CA SER A 226 -0.74 -2.44 -8.02
C SER A 226 -0.70 -2.00 -9.47
N TYR A 227 -0.73 -0.70 -9.72
CA TYR A 227 -0.60 -0.13 -11.05
C TYR A 227 0.75 0.55 -11.24
N ILE A 228 1.51 0.15 -12.26
CA ILE A 228 2.66 0.90 -12.77
C ILE A 228 2.84 0.62 -14.27
N TYR A 229 2.29 1.49 -15.11
CA TYR A 229 2.11 1.33 -16.57
C TYR A 229 1.20 0.16 -17.01
N SER A 230 1.12 -0.91 -16.21
CA SER A 230 0.17 -2.00 -16.31
C SER A 230 -0.16 -2.49 -14.91
N TYR A 231 -1.26 -3.26 -14.77
CA TYR A 231 -1.60 -3.92 -13.52
C TYR A 231 -0.62 -5.05 -13.22
N LYS A 232 -0.10 -5.03 -12.00
CA LYS A 232 0.89 -5.96 -11.48
C LYS A 232 0.32 -6.73 -10.30
N LEU A 233 0.47 -8.05 -10.32
CA LEU A 233 0.34 -8.90 -9.15
C LEU A 233 1.67 -8.89 -8.41
N LEU A 234 1.65 -8.48 -7.14
CA LEU A 234 2.82 -8.42 -6.29
C LEU A 234 2.73 -9.49 -5.19
N PRO A 235 3.34 -10.68 -5.38
CA PRO A 235 3.38 -11.71 -4.35
C PRO A 235 4.07 -11.19 -3.08
N ARG A 236 3.60 -11.61 -1.91
CA ARG A 236 4.13 -11.11 -0.62
C ARG A 236 5.28 -11.98 -0.12
N SER A 237 5.28 -13.25 -0.49
CA SER A 237 6.26 -14.24 -0.07
C SER A 237 6.12 -15.55 -0.87
N ALA A 238 7.00 -16.51 -0.59
CA ALA A 238 6.89 -17.88 -1.11
C ALA A 238 5.56 -18.58 -0.77
N LEU A 239 4.85 -18.17 0.30
CA LEU A 239 3.56 -18.77 0.67
C LEU A 239 2.43 -18.41 -0.30
N ASP A 240 2.64 -17.38 -1.10
CA ASP A 240 1.68 -16.97 -2.13
C ASP A 240 1.89 -17.72 -3.45
N VAL A 241 2.84 -18.66 -3.54
CA VAL A 241 3.21 -19.31 -4.80
C VAL A 241 3.18 -20.83 -4.65
N GLU A 242 2.39 -21.48 -5.49
CA GLU A 242 2.36 -22.93 -5.65
C GLU A 242 2.62 -23.28 -7.12
N ILE A 243 3.75 -23.92 -7.41
CA ILE A 243 4.09 -24.37 -8.76
C ILE A 243 3.34 -25.65 -9.09
N ALA A 244 2.74 -25.72 -10.28
CA ALA A 244 2.00 -26.89 -10.71
C ALA A 244 2.92 -28.09 -10.92
N GLY A 245 2.58 -29.22 -10.31
CA GLY A 245 3.28 -30.49 -10.50
C GLY A 245 4.51 -30.72 -9.61
N GLU A 246 4.74 -29.88 -8.61
CA GLU A 246 5.70 -30.11 -7.52
C GLU A 246 5.10 -30.81 -6.29
#